data_AF-M0QT97-F1
#
_entry.id   AF-M0QT97-F1
#
_cell.length_a   1.000
_cell.length_b   1.000
_cell.length_c   1.000
_cell.angle_alpha   90.00
_cell.angle_beta   90.00
_cell.angle_gamma   90.00
#
_symmetry.space_group_name_H-M   'P 1'
#
loop_
_entity.id
_entity.type
_entity.pdbx_description
1 polymer ?
#
loop_
_entity_poly.entity_id
_entity_poly.type
_entity_poly.pdbx_seq_one_letter_code
_entity_poly.pdbx_strand_id
1 'polypeptide(L)'
;MANIPEGSSDRTLEDVFYPADRIPFVEWDELSGAKPTVVLTGVVTLLAFVTGLSNLSQASLAVTGPLTAVVDLPLPFVRFGGVLFAFILGIVTVGLQRRKRLAWRVAAVVLLGLALLPLATLQPTDIPLLVMTLVTYPLLVRNRHRFDQSLDLSPIQIASLSAIFGVVLYGTVGAYGLRGQFLELDSWGDAVYYVVVTIATVGYGDITPVTAEARWFSLSIILFGTGAFTVAVGALIGPAIESRMATAFGVMTASELTLLEDHVVVLGYGDVTASLLEELGDQTEVVVVTPDEGTVASLQGEGVNLLTGDPTDEEVLRDARVGTASGVVVGSNDDARDVLAVIATKNVNPDIRIVAAATDQKHVEKFRAVGADEVINPRSIGGRLLGQSVLGRGQTDSLLTGIGTDDGTDPADSE
;
A
#
# COMPACT_ATOMS: atom_id res chain seq x y z
N MET A 1 35.74 59.70 -24.19
CA MET A 1 36.47 58.61 -23.54
C MET A 1 35.41 57.68 -22.97
N ALA A 2 35.26 56.49 -23.56
CA ALA A 2 34.12 55.61 -23.34
C ALA A 2 34.25 54.83 -22.02
N ASN A 3 33.14 54.66 -21.30
CA ASN A 3 33.00 53.73 -20.18
C ASN A 3 32.64 52.36 -20.73
N ILE A 4 33.47 51.36 -20.46
CA ILE A 4 33.18 49.93 -20.68
C ILE A 4 32.80 49.33 -19.32
N PRO A 5 31.66 48.63 -19.17
CA PRO A 5 31.37 47.87 -17.96
C PRO A 5 32.04 46.49 -18.06
N GLU A 6 33.08 46.26 -17.25
CA GLU A 6 33.57 44.91 -16.94
C GLU A 6 32.68 44.29 -15.87
N GLY A 7 32.22 43.04 -16.07
CA GLY A 7 31.65 42.26 -14.97
C GLY A 7 30.47 41.32 -15.25
N SER A 8 30.37 40.68 -16.41
CA SER A 8 29.37 39.60 -16.61
C SER A 8 29.91 38.27 -17.16
N SER A 9 31.16 38.22 -17.66
CA SER A 9 31.72 37.01 -18.28
C SER A 9 32.42 36.05 -17.31
N ASP A 10 32.80 36.51 -16.12
CA ASP A 10 33.52 35.65 -15.16
C ASP A 10 32.59 34.68 -14.43
N ARG A 11 31.35 35.09 -14.15
CA ARG A 11 30.35 34.21 -13.52
C ARG A 11 29.93 33.05 -14.41
N THR A 12 29.90 33.26 -15.71
CA THR A 12 29.51 32.20 -16.67
C THR A 12 30.57 31.12 -16.84
N LEU A 13 31.83 31.38 -16.47
CA LEU A 13 32.89 30.36 -16.51
C LEU A 13 32.95 29.55 -15.21
N GLU A 14 32.64 30.15 -14.06
CA GLU A 14 32.58 29.42 -12.78
C GLU A 14 31.46 28.37 -12.74
N ASP A 15 30.28 28.66 -13.29
CA ASP A 15 29.16 27.70 -13.35
C ASP A 15 29.44 26.49 -14.27
N VAL A 16 30.34 26.63 -15.25
CA VAL A 16 30.72 25.55 -16.18
C VAL A 16 31.78 24.63 -15.58
N PHE A 17 32.70 25.16 -14.77
CA PHE A 17 33.81 24.38 -14.20
C PHE A 17 33.56 23.88 -12.77
N TYR A 18 32.58 24.45 -12.06
CA TYR A 18 32.18 24.01 -10.73
C TYR A 18 30.65 23.85 -10.65
N PRO A 19 30.08 22.76 -11.21
CA PRO A 19 28.68 22.43 -10.96
C PRO A 19 28.47 22.30 -9.45
N ALA A 20 27.64 23.17 -8.87
CA ALA A 20 27.28 23.10 -7.44
C ALA A 20 26.43 21.85 -7.13
N ASP A 21 25.88 21.21 -8.16
CA ASP A 21 25.13 19.97 -8.06
C ASP A 21 26.09 18.79 -7.90
N ARG A 22 26.36 18.44 -6.64
CA ARG A 22 26.92 17.15 -6.28
C ARG A 22 25.89 16.08 -6.64
N ILE A 23 26.01 15.48 -7.81
CA ILE A 23 25.24 14.30 -8.21
C ILE A 23 25.60 13.18 -7.21
N PRO A 24 24.70 12.76 -6.30
CA PRO A 24 25.00 11.66 -5.41
C PRO A 24 25.08 10.39 -6.25
N PHE A 25 26.23 9.73 -6.26
CA PHE A 25 26.43 8.46 -6.99
C PHE A 25 25.55 7.30 -6.48
N VAL A 26 24.84 7.49 -5.37
CA VAL A 26 23.91 6.53 -4.77
C VAL A 26 22.73 7.32 -4.17
N GLU A 27 21.55 7.17 -4.75
CA GLU A 27 20.30 7.68 -4.16
C GLU A 27 19.92 6.80 -2.98
N TRP A 28 20.42 7.16 -1.79
CA TRP A 28 20.14 6.40 -0.56
C TRP A 28 18.65 6.32 -0.21
N ASP A 29 17.81 7.21 -0.76
CA ASP A 29 16.36 7.20 -0.56
C ASP A 29 15.66 6.06 -1.33
N GLU A 30 16.20 5.61 -2.46
CA GLU A 30 15.70 4.43 -3.18
C GLU A 30 15.98 3.14 -2.38
N LEU A 31 17.16 3.03 -1.76
CA LEU A 31 17.57 1.86 -0.98
C LEU A 31 17.02 1.84 0.44
N SER A 32 16.69 3.00 1.01
CA SER A 32 16.21 3.14 2.39
C SER A 32 14.75 3.55 2.50
N GLY A 33 13.99 3.56 1.40
CA GLY A 33 12.57 3.91 1.38
C GLY A 33 11.61 2.88 1.98
N ALA A 34 10.31 3.16 1.85
CA ALA A 34 9.24 2.31 2.37
C ALA A 34 9.19 0.94 1.66
N LYS A 35 9.35 0.90 0.34
CA LYS A 35 9.37 -0.33 -0.48
C LYS A 35 10.47 -1.31 0.01
N PRO A 36 11.76 -0.91 0.12
CA PRO A 36 12.81 -1.75 0.70
C PRO A 36 12.48 -2.27 2.11
N THR A 37 11.91 -1.42 2.97
CA THR A 37 11.55 -1.80 4.36
C THR A 37 10.53 -2.93 4.38
N VAL A 38 9.51 -2.85 3.53
CA VAL A 38 8.48 -3.89 3.38
C VAL A 38 9.09 -5.18 2.85
N VAL A 39 9.92 -5.11 1.80
CA VAL A 39 10.61 -6.27 1.22
C VAL A 39 11.48 -6.95 2.26
N LEU A 40 12.28 -6.18 3.01
CA LEU A 40 13.17 -6.71 4.04
C LEU A 40 12.38 -7.38 5.18
N THR A 41 11.24 -6.80 5.56
CA THR A 41 10.31 -7.43 6.53
C THR A 41 9.74 -8.75 6.00
N GLY A 42 9.43 -8.82 4.70
CA GLY A 42 9.03 -10.05 4.01
C GLY A 42 10.15 -11.10 4.00
N VAL A 43 11.41 -10.71 3.79
CA VAL A 43 12.55 -11.62 3.87
C VAL A 43 12.75 -12.12 5.31
N VAL A 44 12.66 -11.25 6.31
CA VAL A 44 12.71 -11.66 7.73
C VAL A 44 11.58 -12.65 8.04
N THR A 45 10.38 -12.43 7.49
CA THR A 45 9.24 -13.36 7.63
C THR A 45 9.58 -14.76 7.11
N LEU A 46 10.13 -14.84 5.89
CA LEU A 46 10.54 -16.10 5.28
C LEU A 46 11.63 -16.80 6.09
N LEU A 47 12.65 -16.06 6.52
CA LEU A 47 13.73 -16.58 7.35
C LEU A 47 13.20 -17.08 8.70
N ALA A 48 12.31 -16.33 9.35
CA ALA A 48 11.70 -16.74 10.61
C ALA A 48 10.93 -18.06 10.47
N PHE A 49 10.21 -18.23 9.35
CA PHE A 49 9.48 -19.46 9.05
C PHE A 49 10.44 -20.64 8.84
N VAL A 50 11.47 -20.47 8.00
CA VAL A 50 12.45 -21.52 7.69
C VAL A 50 13.25 -21.92 8.93
N THR A 51 13.75 -20.95 9.68
CA THR A 51 14.47 -21.19 10.94
C THR A 51 13.56 -21.85 11.98
N GLY A 52 12.32 -21.39 12.11
CA GLY A 52 11.33 -22.01 12.99
C GLY A 52 11.03 -23.47 12.62
N LEU A 53 10.86 -23.76 11.32
CA LEU A 53 10.66 -25.13 10.83
C LEU A 53 11.89 -26.01 11.07
N SER A 54 13.09 -25.44 10.92
CA SER A 54 14.34 -26.13 11.24
C SER A 54 14.44 -26.46 12.74
N ASN A 55 14.02 -25.56 13.62
CA ASN A 55 14.02 -25.81 15.06
C ASN A 55 12.99 -26.87 15.46
N LEU A 56 11.85 -26.94 14.76
CA LEU A 56 10.83 -27.98 14.95
C LEU A 56 11.27 -29.37 14.48
N SER A 57 12.10 -29.45 13.44
CA SER A 57 12.57 -30.74 12.91
C SER A 57 13.72 -31.35 13.71
N GLN A 58 14.39 -30.58 14.56
CA GLN A 58 15.48 -31.04 15.40
C GLN A 58 14.99 -31.88 16.59
N ALA A 59 15.60 -33.06 16.80
CA ALA A 59 15.27 -33.95 17.92
C ALA A 59 15.62 -33.35 19.30
N SER A 60 16.71 -32.57 19.37
CA SER A 60 17.16 -31.87 20.57
C SER A 60 17.60 -30.46 20.21
N LEU A 61 16.96 -29.46 20.81
CA LEU A 61 17.32 -28.06 20.65
C LEU A 61 18.17 -27.65 21.84
N ALA A 62 19.44 -27.33 21.62
CA ALA A 62 20.31 -26.82 22.67
C ALA A 62 20.03 -25.32 22.88
N VAL A 63 19.42 -24.98 24.01
CA VAL A 63 19.16 -23.58 24.39
C VAL A 63 20.37 -23.06 25.17
N THR A 64 21.49 -22.89 24.46
CA THR A 64 22.80 -22.49 25.05
C THR A 64 23.21 -21.08 24.65
N GLY A 65 22.29 -20.30 24.07
CA GLY A 65 22.56 -18.93 23.64
C GLY A 65 22.74 -17.96 24.81
N PRO A 66 23.30 -16.77 24.56
CA PRO A 66 23.59 -15.74 25.57
C PRO A 66 22.34 -15.26 26.31
N LEU A 67 21.15 -15.38 25.72
CA LEU A 67 19.91 -14.92 26.34
C LEU A 67 19.49 -15.78 27.56
N THR A 68 19.89 -17.06 27.60
CA THR A 68 19.46 -17.99 28.66
C THR A 68 20.08 -17.67 30.02
N ALA A 69 21.16 -16.89 30.05
CA ALA A 69 21.75 -16.40 31.29
C ALA A 69 20.90 -15.31 31.96
N VAL A 70 19.98 -14.67 31.22
CA VAL A 70 19.19 -13.51 31.68
C VAL A 70 17.69 -13.81 31.71
N VAL A 71 17.19 -14.60 30.77
CA VAL A 71 15.76 -14.90 30.61
C VAL A 71 15.57 -16.41 30.43
N ASP A 72 14.74 -17.00 31.28
CA ASP A 72 14.31 -18.40 31.13
C ASP A 72 13.11 -18.46 30.18
N LEU A 73 13.36 -18.77 28.91
CA LEU A 73 12.32 -18.93 27.91
C LEU A 73 11.84 -20.38 27.86
N PRO A 74 10.52 -20.63 27.92
CA PRO A 74 9.99 -21.98 27.81
C PRO A 74 10.44 -22.66 26.52
N LEU A 75 10.99 -23.88 26.61
CA LEU A 75 11.45 -24.64 25.45
C LEU A 75 10.40 -24.75 24.31
N PRO A 76 9.09 -24.94 24.57
CA PRO A 76 8.07 -24.94 23.52
C PRO A 76 7.99 -23.61 22.76
N PHE A 77 8.16 -22.49 23.47
CA PHE A 77 8.16 -21.16 22.87
C PHE A 77 9.39 -20.95 21.99
N VAL A 78 10.57 -21.40 22.40
CA VAL A 78 11.79 -21.31 21.58
C VAL A 78 11.68 -22.19 20.32
N ARG A 79 11.07 -23.39 20.44
CA ARG A 79 10.88 -24.30 19.31
C ARG A 79 9.87 -23.79 18.28
N PHE A 80 8.69 -23.35 18.72
CA PHE A 80 7.62 -22.95 17.81
C PHE A 80 7.63 -21.45 17.47
N GLY A 81 8.31 -20.63 18.27
CA GLY A 81 8.27 -19.17 18.20
C GLY A 81 8.58 -18.64 16.80
N GLY A 82 9.61 -19.14 16.13
CA GLY A 82 9.99 -18.68 14.79
C GLY A 82 8.84 -18.79 13.78
N VAL A 83 8.12 -19.90 13.80
CA VAL A 83 6.93 -20.13 12.96
C VAL A 83 5.80 -19.19 13.34
N LEU A 84 5.51 -19.06 14.64
CA LEU A 84 4.45 -18.17 15.14
C LEU A 84 4.70 -16.70 14.73
N PHE A 85 5.90 -16.20 14.98
CA PHE A 85 6.31 -14.84 14.61
C PHE A 85 6.27 -14.66 13.09
N ALA A 86 6.64 -15.67 12.29
CA ALA A 86 6.56 -15.58 10.83
C ALA A 86 5.12 -15.40 10.33
N PHE A 87 4.15 -16.16 10.85
CA PHE A 87 2.75 -15.97 10.44
C PHE A 87 2.22 -14.57 10.80
N ILE A 88 2.54 -14.10 12.01
CA ILE A 88 2.16 -12.75 12.44
C ILE A 88 2.84 -11.69 11.54
N LEU A 89 4.15 -11.83 11.31
CA LEU A 89 4.92 -10.88 10.50
C LEU A 89 4.48 -10.91 9.03
N GLY A 90 4.02 -12.04 8.50
CA GLY A 90 3.43 -12.14 7.17
C GLY A 90 2.18 -11.30 7.01
N ILE A 91 1.22 -11.42 7.95
CA ILE A 91 0.01 -10.57 7.97
C ILE A 91 0.39 -9.10 8.11
N VAL A 92 1.33 -8.80 9.00
CA VAL A 92 1.82 -7.44 9.25
C VAL A 92 2.53 -6.87 8.02
N THR A 93 3.29 -7.68 7.28
CA THR A 93 3.97 -7.27 6.04
C THR A 93 2.97 -6.82 4.98
N VAL A 94 1.84 -7.53 4.83
CA VAL A 94 0.72 -7.07 3.98
C VAL A 94 0.15 -5.74 4.48
N GLY A 95 0.03 -5.56 5.80
CA GLY A 95 -0.37 -4.27 6.38
C GLY A 95 0.64 -3.13 6.13
N LEU A 96 1.94 -3.45 6.12
CA LEU A 96 3.01 -2.51 5.81
C LEU A 96 3.02 -2.12 4.32
N GLN A 97 2.70 -3.06 3.41
CA GLN A 97 2.48 -2.75 1.98
C GLN A 97 1.41 -1.66 1.82
N ARG A 98 0.36 -1.71 2.65
CA ARG A 98 -0.71 -0.70 2.70
C ARG A 98 -0.40 0.51 3.59
N ARG A 99 0.86 0.73 3.98
CA ARG A 99 1.32 1.86 4.80
C ARG A 99 0.56 2.10 6.11
N LYS A 100 -0.04 1.05 6.69
CA LYS A 100 -0.88 1.20 7.89
C LYS A 100 -0.03 1.47 9.14
N ARG A 101 -0.40 2.51 9.91
CA ARG A 101 0.23 2.86 11.20
C ARG A 101 0.24 1.71 12.19
N LEU A 102 -0.88 0.98 12.28
CA LEU A 102 -0.99 -0.15 13.20
C LEU A 102 -0.04 -1.28 12.80
N ALA A 103 0.07 -1.58 11.50
CA ALA A 103 1.00 -2.59 11.00
C ALA A 103 2.45 -2.24 11.34
N TRP A 104 2.84 -0.96 11.21
CA TRP A 104 4.16 -0.49 11.65
C TRP A 104 4.42 -0.70 13.14
N ARG A 105 3.46 -0.35 14.01
CA ARG A 105 3.58 -0.56 15.47
C ARG A 105 3.72 -2.05 15.80
N VAL A 106 2.87 -2.89 15.21
CA VAL A 106 2.90 -4.34 15.43
C VAL A 106 4.21 -4.92 14.90
N ALA A 107 4.66 -4.53 13.69
CA ALA A 107 5.95 -4.96 13.13
C ALA A 107 7.11 -4.64 14.07
N ALA A 108 7.15 -3.42 14.61
CA ALA A 108 8.22 -3.01 15.52
C ALA A 108 8.28 -3.88 16.79
N VAL A 109 7.11 -4.22 17.37
CA VAL A 109 7.04 -5.09 18.55
C VAL A 109 7.40 -6.54 18.21
N VAL A 110 6.86 -7.06 17.09
CA VAL A 110 7.05 -8.43 16.62
C VAL A 110 8.50 -8.69 16.24
N LEU A 111 9.16 -7.77 15.51
CA LEU A 111 10.59 -7.88 15.17
C LEU A 111 11.48 -7.86 16.40
N LEU A 112 11.13 -7.03 17.41
CA LEU A 112 11.88 -6.98 18.67
C LEU A 112 11.75 -8.29 19.46
N GLY A 113 10.54 -8.86 19.53
CA GLY A 113 10.32 -10.18 20.12
C GLY A 113 11.02 -11.30 19.35
N LEU A 114 10.96 -11.26 18.01
CA LEU A 114 11.61 -12.23 17.13
C LEU A 114 13.14 -12.24 17.30
N ALA A 115 13.76 -11.07 17.50
CA ALA A 115 15.21 -10.96 17.73
C ALA A 115 15.70 -11.73 18.97
N LEU A 116 14.82 -11.99 19.94
CA LEU A 116 15.16 -12.76 21.15
C LEU A 116 15.36 -14.26 20.84
N LEU A 117 14.68 -14.80 19.83
CA LEU A 117 14.73 -16.23 19.53
C LEU A 117 16.11 -16.68 19.03
N PRO A 118 16.71 -16.04 18.00
CA PRO A 118 18.09 -16.35 17.61
C PRO A 118 19.12 -16.20 18.72
N LEU A 119 18.88 -15.32 19.70
CA LEU A 119 19.78 -15.12 20.85
C LEU A 119 19.64 -16.22 21.91
N ALA A 120 18.54 -16.98 21.91
CA ALA A 120 18.32 -18.08 22.84
C ALA A 120 19.05 -19.36 22.41
N THR A 121 19.19 -19.60 21.10
CA THR A 121 19.77 -20.81 20.52
C THR A 121 21.15 -20.57 19.88
N LEU A 122 21.31 -19.43 19.20
CA LEU A 122 22.53 -19.00 18.50
C LEU A 122 23.12 -20.09 17.58
N GLN A 123 22.26 -20.84 16.90
CA GLN A 123 22.67 -21.84 15.91
C GLN A 123 23.05 -21.17 14.58
N PRO A 124 23.83 -21.84 13.71
CA PRO A 124 24.18 -21.30 12.40
C PRO A 124 22.96 -20.92 11.53
N THR A 125 21.84 -21.63 11.70
CA THR A 125 20.55 -21.37 11.04
C THR A 125 19.86 -20.09 11.53
N ASP A 126 20.20 -19.61 12.73
CA ASP A 126 19.61 -18.43 13.34
C ASP A 126 20.34 -17.13 12.95
N ILE A 127 21.61 -17.23 12.52
CA ILE A 127 22.47 -16.07 12.20
C ILE A 127 21.86 -15.22 11.07
N PRO A 128 21.43 -15.78 9.92
CA PRO A 128 20.83 -14.97 8.85
C PRO A 128 19.58 -14.22 9.32
N LEU A 129 18.74 -14.88 10.12
CA LEU A 129 17.53 -14.30 10.69
C LEU A 129 17.85 -13.13 11.64
N LEU A 130 18.84 -13.31 12.53
CA LEU A 130 19.28 -12.27 13.45
C LEU A 130 19.82 -11.04 12.69
N VAL A 131 20.72 -11.26 11.73
CA VAL A 131 21.30 -10.17 10.93
C VAL A 131 20.22 -9.40 10.19
N MET A 132 19.31 -10.10 9.50
CA MET A 132 18.23 -9.44 8.75
C MET A 132 17.24 -8.71 9.66
N THR A 133 16.98 -9.23 10.86
CA THR A 133 16.13 -8.55 11.85
C THR A 133 16.80 -7.26 12.35
N LEU A 134 18.12 -7.30 12.61
CA LEU A 134 18.90 -6.15 13.05
C LEU A 134 19.05 -5.06 11.97
N VAL A 135 19.04 -5.43 10.68
CA VAL A 135 19.04 -4.46 9.57
C VAL A 135 17.64 -3.89 9.33
N THR A 136 16.60 -4.73 9.39
CA THR A 136 15.20 -4.31 9.16
C THR A 136 14.69 -3.36 10.23
N TYR A 137 15.02 -3.59 11.50
CA TYR A 137 14.44 -2.81 12.60
C TYR A 137 14.79 -1.30 12.53
N PRO A 138 16.06 -0.88 12.36
CA PRO A 138 16.41 0.53 12.18
C PRO A 138 15.76 1.18 10.95
N LEU A 139 15.67 0.45 9.83
CA LEU A 139 14.99 0.93 8.62
C LEU A 139 13.50 1.17 8.88
N LEU A 140 12.84 0.23 9.55
CA LEU A 140 11.45 0.36 9.96
C LEU A 140 11.23 1.60 10.85
N VAL A 141 12.12 1.85 11.81
CA VAL A 141 12.04 3.02 12.70
C VAL A 141 12.32 4.33 11.95
N ARG A 142 13.32 4.36 11.06
CA ARG A 142 13.66 5.52 10.22
C ARG A 142 12.48 5.93 9.34
N ASN A 143 11.78 4.96 8.78
CA ASN A 143 10.66 5.17 7.87
C ASN A 143 9.30 5.32 8.53
N ARG A 144 9.24 5.52 9.85
CA ARG A 144 7.98 5.68 10.59
C ARG A 144 6.99 6.67 9.97
N HIS A 145 7.50 7.74 9.34
CA HIS A 145 6.69 8.80 8.73
C HIS A 145 5.99 8.35 7.44
N ARG A 146 6.49 7.31 6.77
CA ARG A 146 5.92 6.76 5.54
C ARG A 146 4.77 5.78 5.80
N PHE A 147 4.56 5.35 7.05
CA PHE A 147 3.49 4.42 7.46
C PHE A 147 2.41 5.17 8.24
N ASP A 148 1.78 6.16 7.60
CA ASP A 148 0.93 7.15 8.25
C ASP A 148 -0.58 6.96 7.98
N GLN A 149 -0.98 5.89 7.31
CA GLN A 149 -2.40 5.62 7.08
C GLN A 149 -3.09 5.01 8.32
N SER A 150 -4.30 5.47 8.65
CA SER A 150 -5.14 4.86 9.69
C SER A 150 -5.73 3.53 9.22
N LEU A 151 -6.06 2.70 10.21
CA LEU A 151 -6.86 1.50 10.02
C LEU A 151 -8.32 1.90 10.25
N ASP A 152 -9.06 2.12 9.18
CA ASP A 152 -10.48 2.46 9.27
C ASP A 152 -11.28 1.17 9.37
N LEU A 153 -11.65 0.83 10.60
CA LEU A 153 -12.47 -0.33 10.88
C LEU A 153 -13.94 0.06 10.81
N SER A 154 -14.72 -0.74 10.08
CA SER A 154 -16.17 -0.59 10.07
C SER A 154 -16.72 -0.76 11.50
N PRO A 155 -17.82 -0.07 11.88
CA PRO A 155 -18.46 -0.27 13.18
C PRO A 155 -18.72 -1.74 13.52
N ILE A 156 -19.04 -2.57 12.51
CA ILE A 156 -19.23 -4.01 12.71
C ILE A 156 -17.93 -4.73 13.07
N GLN A 157 -16.79 -4.33 12.49
CA GLN A 157 -15.47 -4.91 12.80
C GLN A 157 -15.04 -4.54 14.22
N ILE A 158 -15.24 -3.28 14.62
CA ILE A 158 -14.95 -2.82 15.98
C ILE A 158 -15.82 -3.58 17.00
N ALA A 159 -17.12 -3.68 16.74
CA ALA A 159 -18.05 -4.41 17.61
C ALA A 159 -17.67 -5.89 17.71
N SER A 160 -17.33 -6.53 16.59
CA SER A 160 -16.95 -7.95 16.55
C SER A 160 -15.64 -8.24 17.27
N LEU A 161 -14.60 -7.43 17.03
CA LEU A 161 -13.31 -7.55 17.72
C LEU A 161 -13.46 -7.30 19.22
N SER A 162 -14.26 -6.30 19.61
CA SER A 162 -14.54 -6.00 21.01
C SER A 162 -15.33 -7.13 21.68
N ALA A 163 -16.29 -7.72 20.98
CA ALA A 163 -17.06 -8.86 21.47
C ALA A 163 -16.18 -10.10 21.67
N ILE A 164 -15.33 -10.45 20.70
CA ILE A 164 -14.36 -11.55 20.85
C ILE A 164 -13.44 -11.28 22.03
N PHE A 165 -12.85 -10.09 22.12
CA PHE A 165 -11.95 -9.75 23.22
C PHE A 165 -12.67 -9.86 24.57
N GLY A 166 -13.90 -9.36 24.67
CA GLY A 166 -14.72 -9.47 25.86
C GLY A 166 -15.02 -10.92 26.25
N VAL A 167 -15.35 -11.78 25.28
CA VAL A 167 -15.61 -13.20 25.55
C VAL A 167 -14.33 -13.94 25.93
N VAL A 168 -13.21 -13.68 25.27
CA VAL A 168 -11.91 -14.29 25.62
C VAL A 168 -11.52 -13.87 27.04
N LEU A 169 -11.69 -12.59 27.39
CA LEU A 169 -11.40 -12.09 28.73
C LEU A 169 -12.33 -12.72 29.79
N TYR A 170 -13.65 -12.69 29.55
CA TYR A 170 -14.64 -13.32 30.43
C TYR A 170 -14.36 -14.82 30.62
N GLY A 171 -14.14 -15.52 29.52
CA GLY A 171 -13.85 -16.95 29.52
C GLY A 171 -12.56 -17.26 30.27
N THR A 172 -11.50 -16.48 30.04
CA THR A 172 -10.18 -16.72 30.68
C THR A 172 -10.25 -16.46 32.17
N VAL A 173 -10.80 -15.32 32.59
CA VAL A 173 -10.94 -14.96 34.01
C VAL A 173 -11.86 -15.95 34.72
N GLY A 174 -12.99 -16.31 34.11
CA GLY A 174 -13.94 -17.27 34.67
C GLY A 174 -13.38 -18.69 34.76
N ALA A 175 -12.71 -19.18 33.70
CA ALA A 175 -12.10 -20.51 33.69
C ALA A 175 -10.97 -20.62 34.72
N TYR A 176 -10.14 -19.58 34.83
CA TYR A 176 -9.08 -19.53 35.85
C TYR A 176 -9.63 -19.41 37.28
N GLY A 177 -10.72 -18.67 37.46
CA GLY A 177 -11.42 -18.56 38.75
C GLY A 177 -12.07 -19.88 39.19
N LEU A 178 -12.63 -20.62 38.23
CA LEU A 178 -13.25 -21.93 38.43
C LEU A 178 -12.28 -23.10 38.24
N ARG A 179 -10.97 -22.86 38.16
CA ARG A 179 -9.97 -23.88 37.77
C ARG A 179 -10.05 -25.20 38.53
N GLY A 180 -10.37 -25.17 39.83
CA GLY A 180 -10.56 -26.38 40.64
C GLY A 180 -11.76 -27.25 40.26
N GLN A 181 -12.58 -26.78 39.32
CA GLN A 181 -13.74 -27.47 38.75
C GLN A 181 -13.49 -27.98 37.32
N PHE A 182 -12.26 -27.85 36.82
CA PHE A 182 -11.80 -28.34 35.53
C PHE A 182 -10.73 -29.41 35.72
N LEU A 183 -10.61 -30.32 34.76
CA LEU A 183 -9.45 -31.21 34.65
C LEU A 183 -8.33 -30.50 33.88
N GLU A 184 -7.10 -30.65 34.39
CA GLU A 184 -5.86 -30.19 33.72
C GLU A 184 -5.79 -28.68 33.43
N LEU A 185 -6.46 -27.86 34.25
CA LEU A 185 -6.41 -26.39 34.18
C LEU A 185 -5.74 -25.82 35.43
N ASP A 186 -4.45 -25.48 35.34
CA ASP A 186 -3.67 -24.99 36.48
C ASP A 186 -3.20 -23.54 36.32
N SER A 187 -2.89 -23.13 35.10
CA SER A 187 -2.30 -21.84 34.77
C SER A 187 -3.26 -20.90 34.03
N TRP A 188 -2.89 -19.62 33.97
CA TRP A 188 -3.57 -18.65 33.09
C TRP A 188 -3.44 -19.02 31.61
N GLY A 189 -2.34 -19.67 31.22
CA GLY A 189 -2.14 -20.16 29.86
C GLY A 189 -3.17 -21.23 29.50
N ASP A 190 -3.44 -22.16 30.41
CA ASP A 190 -4.41 -23.24 30.22
C ASP A 190 -5.83 -22.67 30.09
N ALA A 191 -6.16 -21.64 30.87
CA ALA A 191 -7.44 -20.93 30.77
C ALA A 191 -7.62 -20.26 29.41
N VAL A 192 -6.60 -19.53 28.91
CA VAL A 192 -6.65 -18.92 27.58
C VAL A 192 -6.77 -19.98 26.50
N TYR A 193 -5.95 -21.04 26.60
CA TYR A 193 -5.95 -22.16 25.66
C TYR A 193 -7.33 -22.84 25.59
N TYR A 194 -7.92 -23.18 26.73
CA TYR A 194 -9.25 -23.76 26.83
C TYR A 194 -10.30 -22.89 26.13
N VAL A 195 -10.30 -21.58 26.41
CA VAL A 195 -11.28 -20.64 25.84
C VAL A 195 -11.11 -20.54 24.33
N VAL A 196 -9.88 -20.35 23.83
CA VAL A 196 -9.61 -20.23 22.39
C VAL A 196 -10.01 -21.51 21.65
N VAL A 197 -9.63 -22.69 22.15
CA VAL A 197 -9.98 -23.99 21.57
C VAL A 197 -11.49 -24.22 21.55
N THR A 198 -12.19 -23.77 22.59
CA THR A 198 -13.65 -23.89 22.72
C THR A 198 -14.39 -22.97 21.75
N ILE A 199 -14.06 -21.68 21.70
CA ILE A 199 -14.76 -20.71 20.82
C ILE A 199 -14.41 -20.90 19.35
N ALA A 200 -13.22 -21.43 19.05
CA ALA A 200 -12.82 -21.83 17.69
C ALA A 200 -13.47 -23.15 17.25
N THR A 201 -14.27 -23.79 18.11
CA THR A 201 -14.98 -25.06 17.85
C THR A 201 -14.05 -26.26 17.55
N VAL A 202 -12.79 -26.19 17.99
CA VAL A 202 -11.83 -27.30 17.83
C VAL A 202 -12.09 -28.39 18.86
N GLY A 203 -12.17 -28.01 20.14
CA GLY A 203 -12.58 -28.89 21.23
C GLY A 203 -11.73 -30.16 21.40
N TYR A 204 -10.41 -30.03 21.56
CA TYR A 204 -9.50 -31.18 21.75
C TYR A 204 -9.91 -32.11 22.91
N GLY A 205 -10.59 -31.57 23.94
CA GLY A 205 -11.15 -32.35 25.05
C GLY A 205 -10.11 -32.74 26.12
N ASP A 206 -8.93 -32.14 26.07
CA ASP A 206 -7.88 -32.23 27.08
C ASP A 206 -8.28 -31.48 28.37
N ILE A 207 -8.81 -30.25 28.25
CA ILE A 207 -9.36 -29.50 29.38
C ILE A 207 -10.89 -29.58 29.39
N THR A 208 -11.47 -30.13 30.46
CA THR A 208 -12.92 -30.35 30.54
C THR A 208 -13.54 -29.98 31.90
N PRO A 209 -14.77 -29.42 31.92
CA PRO A 209 -15.49 -29.10 33.15
C PRO A 209 -16.07 -30.35 33.83
N VAL A 210 -15.80 -30.55 35.12
CA VAL A 210 -16.28 -31.72 35.87
C VAL A 210 -17.52 -31.45 36.72
N THR A 211 -17.71 -30.23 37.21
CA THR A 211 -18.86 -29.84 38.03
C THR A 211 -20.03 -29.33 37.19
N ALA A 212 -21.23 -29.28 37.77
CA ALA A 212 -22.40 -28.69 37.12
C ALA A 212 -22.21 -27.17 36.85
N GLU A 213 -21.61 -26.45 37.79
CA GLU A 213 -21.33 -25.02 37.66
C GLU A 213 -20.36 -24.74 36.50
N ALA A 214 -19.24 -25.45 36.44
CA ALA A 214 -18.27 -25.33 35.35
C ALA A 214 -18.90 -25.68 33.99
N ARG A 215 -19.79 -26.68 33.92
CA ARG A 215 -20.51 -27.02 32.68
C ARG A 215 -21.42 -25.90 32.20
N TRP A 216 -22.20 -25.29 33.08
CA TRP A 216 -23.05 -24.14 32.72
C TRP A 216 -22.22 -22.93 32.29
N PHE A 217 -21.10 -22.69 32.97
CA PHE A 217 -20.14 -21.68 32.57
C PHE A 217 -19.56 -21.97 31.17
N SER A 218 -19.11 -23.19 30.89
CA SER A 218 -18.63 -23.61 29.58
C SER A 218 -19.69 -23.46 28.48
N LEU A 219 -20.95 -23.80 28.76
CA LEU A 219 -22.07 -23.58 27.83
C LEU A 219 -22.25 -22.10 27.50
N SER A 220 -22.06 -21.20 28.48
CA SER A 220 -22.11 -19.75 28.23
C SER A 220 -20.97 -19.29 27.30
N ILE A 221 -19.74 -19.81 27.49
CA ILE A 221 -18.61 -19.51 26.61
C ILE A 221 -18.88 -20.00 25.19
N ILE A 222 -19.41 -21.22 25.04
CA ILE A 222 -19.72 -21.78 23.71
C ILE A 222 -20.76 -20.89 23.01
N LEU A 223 -21.85 -20.53 23.70
CA LEU A 223 -22.93 -19.73 23.10
C LEU A 223 -22.44 -18.34 22.66
N PHE A 224 -21.80 -17.59 23.54
CA PHE A 224 -21.37 -16.22 23.22
C PHE A 224 -20.08 -16.18 22.39
N GLY A 225 -19.17 -17.12 22.64
CA GLY A 225 -17.87 -17.18 22.01
C GLY A 225 -17.90 -17.68 20.59
N THR A 226 -18.60 -18.78 20.29
CA THR A 226 -18.72 -19.27 18.91
C THR A 226 -19.45 -18.27 18.03
N GLY A 227 -20.48 -17.59 18.56
CA GLY A 227 -21.18 -16.51 17.87
C GLY A 227 -20.26 -15.33 17.56
N ALA A 228 -19.59 -14.78 18.59
CA ALA A 228 -18.65 -13.67 18.41
C ALA A 228 -17.50 -14.03 17.46
N PHE A 229 -16.96 -15.25 17.57
CA PHE A 229 -15.91 -15.77 16.70
C PHE A 229 -16.35 -15.81 15.24
N THR A 230 -17.51 -16.40 14.96
CA THR A 230 -18.09 -16.49 13.61
C THR A 230 -18.29 -15.11 12.98
N VAL A 231 -18.87 -14.16 13.74
CA VAL A 231 -19.11 -12.80 13.24
C VAL A 231 -17.80 -12.08 12.95
N ALA A 232 -16.79 -12.17 13.83
CA ALA A 232 -15.53 -11.46 13.55
C ALA A 232 -14.75 -12.07 12.39
N VAL A 233 -14.74 -13.40 12.22
CA VAL A 233 -14.16 -14.03 11.03
C VAL A 233 -14.84 -13.50 9.77
N GLY A 234 -16.18 -13.44 9.76
CA GLY A 234 -16.93 -12.86 8.64
C GLY A 234 -16.61 -11.38 8.41
N ALA A 235 -16.57 -10.57 9.46
CA ALA A 235 -16.30 -9.13 9.37
C ALA A 235 -14.86 -8.81 8.93
N LEU A 236 -13.90 -9.71 9.21
CA LEU A 236 -12.50 -9.54 8.85
C LEU A 236 -12.19 -10.06 7.43
N ILE A 237 -12.79 -11.20 7.05
CA ILE A 237 -12.56 -11.83 5.74
C ILE A 237 -13.48 -11.27 4.66
N GLY A 238 -14.72 -10.89 4.99
CA GLY A 238 -15.74 -10.41 4.05
C GLY A 238 -15.23 -9.32 3.11
N PRO A 239 -14.67 -8.20 3.62
CA PRO A 239 -14.15 -7.14 2.77
C PRO A 239 -13.02 -7.59 1.83
N ALA A 240 -12.20 -8.56 2.24
CA ALA A 240 -11.13 -9.10 1.41
C ALA A 240 -11.68 -10.00 0.28
N ILE A 241 -12.78 -10.71 0.52
CA ILE A 241 -13.49 -11.48 -0.51
C ILE A 241 -14.21 -10.54 -1.46
N GLU A 242 -14.95 -9.55 -0.95
CA GLU A 242 -15.66 -8.55 -1.76
C GLU A 242 -14.70 -7.80 -2.68
N SER A 243 -13.56 -7.35 -2.16
CA SER A 243 -12.52 -6.70 -2.97
C SER A 243 -12.01 -7.61 -4.09
N ARG A 244 -11.69 -8.89 -3.81
CA ARG A 244 -11.25 -9.84 -4.85
C ARG A 244 -12.33 -10.13 -5.88
N MET A 245 -13.59 -10.17 -5.47
CA MET A 245 -14.71 -10.34 -6.39
C MET A 245 -14.87 -9.10 -7.28
N ALA A 246 -14.75 -7.89 -6.72
CA ALA A 246 -14.77 -6.65 -7.50
C ALA A 246 -13.63 -6.59 -8.53
N THR A 247 -12.41 -7.01 -8.16
CA THR A 247 -11.26 -7.11 -9.09
C THR A 247 -11.52 -8.13 -10.20
N ALA A 248 -12.17 -9.27 -9.89
CA ALA A 248 -12.55 -10.27 -10.89
C ALA A 248 -13.60 -9.76 -11.90
N PHE A 249 -14.31 -8.67 -11.56
CA PHE A 249 -15.23 -7.95 -12.45
C PHE A 249 -14.61 -6.69 -13.08
N GLY A 250 -13.28 -6.52 -13.01
CA GLY A 250 -12.58 -5.41 -13.69
C GLY A 250 -12.82 -4.03 -13.07
N VAL A 251 -13.27 -3.96 -11.82
CA VAL A 251 -13.34 -2.72 -11.04
C VAL A 251 -12.22 -2.79 -10.01
N MET A 252 -11.11 -2.09 -10.26
CA MET A 252 -10.00 -2.06 -9.30
C MET A 252 -10.44 -1.30 -8.05
N THR A 253 -10.18 -1.88 -6.88
CA THR A 253 -10.53 -1.24 -5.60
C THR A 253 -9.41 -0.27 -5.21
N ALA A 254 -9.70 0.84 -4.52
CA ALA A 254 -8.70 1.78 -3.98
C ALA A 254 -7.51 1.10 -3.23
N SER A 255 -7.75 -0.09 -2.67
CA SER A 255 -6.74 -0.93 -2.00
C SER A 255 -5.65 -1.50 -2.92
N GLU A 256 -5.85 -1.56 -4.24
CA GLU A 256 -4.91 -2.11 -5.22
C GLU A 256 -3.99 -1.03 -5.80
N LEU A 257 -4.47 0.22 -5.88
CA LEU A 257 -3.69 1.40 -6.28
C LEU A 257 -2.63 1.81 -5.22
N THR A 258 -2.64 1.16 -4.05
CA THR A 258 -1.77 1.49 -2.90
C THR A 258 -0.28 1.20 -3.15
N LEU A 259 0.11 0.67 -4.31
CA LEU A 259 1.52 0.48 -4.69
C LEU A 259 2.03 1.44 -5.79
N LEU A 260 1.14 2.16 -6.48
CA LEU A 260 1.46 3.09 -7.58
C LEU A 260 2.15 4.38 -7.11
N GLU A 261 3.43 4.53 -7.41
CA GLU A 261 4.18 5.77 -7.18
C GLU A 261 4.65 6.29 -8.52
N ASP A 262 4.78 7.61 -8.65
CA ASP A 262 5.23 8.26 -9.89
C ASP A 262 4.31 8.00 -11.10
N HIS A 263 3.04 7.66 -10.85
CA HIS A 263 2.00 7.42 -11.86
C HIS A 263 1.30 8.71 -12.29
N VAL A 264 0.60 8.68 -13.43
CA VAL A 264 -0.25 9.78 -13.91
C VAL A 264 -1.70 9.51 -13.54
N VAL A 265 -2.38 10.50 -12.98
CA VAL A 265 -3.82 10.42 -12.69
C VAL A 265 -4.59 11.21 -13.73
N VAL A 266 -5.55 10.56 -14.40
CA VAL A 266 -6.44 11.18 -15.38
C VAL A 266 -7.82 11.33 -14.73
N LEU A 267 -8.25 12.58 -14.55
CA LEU A 267 -9.53 12.94 -13.93
C LEU A 267 -10.56 13.23 -15.01
N GLY A 268 -11.57 12.36 -15.08
CA GLY A 268 -12.56 12.35 -16.15
C GLY A 268 -12.12 11.51 -17.34
N TYR A 269 -13.09 11.25 -18.23
CA TYR A 269 -12.85 10.59 -19.50
C TYR A 269 -13.66 11.28 -20.59
N GLY A 270 -13.02 11.58 -21.71
CA GLY A 270 -13.61 12.16 -22.91
C GLY A 270 -12.67 12.01 -24.11
N ASP A 271 -13.01 12.67 -25.22
CA ASP A 271 -12.30 12.49 -26.49
C ASP A 271 -10.79 12.75 -26.38
N VAL A 272 -10.41 13.78 -25.60
CA VAL A 272 -9.01 14.19 -25.46
C VAL A 272 -8.22 13.22 -24.58
N THR A 273 -8.80 12.78 -23.46
CA THR A 273 -8.13 11.86 -22.54
C THR A 273 -8.08 10.45 -23.10
N ALA A 274 -9.03 10.06 -23.95
CA ALA A 274 -8.99 8.79 -24.68
C ALA A 274 -7.74 8.73 -25.57
N SER A 275 -7.52 9.75 -26.41
CA SER A 275 -6.30 9.82 -27.23
C SER A 275 -5.02 9.95 -26.41
N LEU A 276 -5.06 10.60 -25.24
CA LEU A 276 -3.91 10.63 -24.33
C LEU A 276 -3.55 9.22 -23.83
N LEU A 277 -4.55 8.41 -23.47
CA LEU A 277 -4.32 7.05 -22.97
C LEU A 277 -3.72 6.14 -24.05
N GLU A 278 -4.16 6.29 -25.29
CA GLU A 278 -3.56 5.60 -26.44
C GLU A 278 -2.09 5.99 -26.64
N GLU A 279 -1.74 7.27 -26.47
CA GLU A 279 -0.38 7.78 -26.68
C GLU A 279 0.59 7.44 -25.54
N LEU A 280 0.11 7.44 -24.29
CA LEU A 280 0.96 7.16 -23.12
C LEU A 280 1.50 5.72 -23.11
N GLY A 281 0.80 4.78 -23.77
CA GLY A 281 1.18 3.38 -23.92
C GLY A 281 1.45 2.64 -22.60
N ASP A 282 2.02 1.43 -22.69
CA ASP A 282 2.28 0.56 -21.53
C ASP A 282 3.42 1.05 -20.61
N GLN A 283 4.14 2.10 -20.99
CA GLN A 283 5.35 2.54 -20.28
C GLN A 283 5.06 3.46 -19.08
N THR A 284 3.86 4.04 -19.02
CA THR A 284 3.46 4.93 -17.93
C THR A 284 2.32 4.29 -17.16
N GLU A 285 2.46 4.12 -15.85
CA GLU A 285 1.33 3.72 -15.03
C GLU A 285 0.30 4.86 -14.99
N VAL A 286 -0.91 4.60 -15.49
CA VAL A 286 -2.01 5.57 -15.51
C VAL A 286 -3.18 5.06 -14.68
N VAL A 287 -3.81 5.97 -13.94
CA VAL A 287 -5.07 5.74 -13.22
C VAL A 287 -6.13 6.70 -13.73
N VAL A 288 -7.23 6.18 -14.26
CA VAL A 288 -8.37 6.96 -14.74
C VAL A 288 -9.46 6.98 -13.67
N VAL A 289 -9.91 8.18 -13.28
CA VAL A 289 -10.99 8.39 -12.32
C VAL A 289 -12.22 8.91 -13.06
N THR A 290 -13.32 8.16 -13.02
CA THR A 290 -14.57 8.58 -13.68
C THR A 290 -15.80 8.07 -12.92
N PRO A 291 -16.90 8.84 -12.84
CA PRO A 291 -18.14 8.37 -12.23
C PRO A 291 -19.02 7.61 -13.23
N ASP A 292 -18.67 7.59 -14.52
CA ASP A 292 -19.48 6.96 -15.56
C ASP A 292 -19.21 5.46 -15.67
N GLU A 293 -20.15 4.65 -15.16
CA GLU A 293 -20.11 3.19 -15.25
C GLU A 293 -20.03 2.68 -16.70
N GLY A 294 -20.61 3.42 -17.67
CA GLY A 294 -20.54 3.04 -19.08
C GLY A 294 -19.11 3.11 -19.62
N THR A 295 -18.41 4.20 -19.30
CA THR A 295 -16.98 4.37 -19.61
C THR A 295 -16.12 3.30 -18.91
N VAL A 296 -16.39 3.02 -17.62
CA VAL A 296 -15.66 1.98 -16.89
C VAL A 296 -15.82 0.64 -17.60
N ALA A 297 -17.04 0.27 -18.00
CA ALA A 297 -17.31 -0.97 -18.72
C ALA A 297 -16.65 -1.02 -20.11
N SER A 298 -16.48 0.10 -20.81
CA SER A 298 -15.79 0.10 -22.10
C SER A 298 -14.28 -0.03 -21.99
N LEU A 299 -13.68 0.54 -20.94
CA LEU A 299 -12.23 0.46 -20.69
C LEU A 299 -11.83 -0.83 -19.95
N GLN A 300 -12.82 -1.60 -19.48
CA GLN A 300 -12.62 -2.91 -18.88
C GLN A 300 -12.06 -3.91 -19.90
N GLY A 301 -10.75 -4.15 -19.82
CA GLY A 301 -10.01 -5.10 -20.66
C GLY A 301 -8.83 -4.49 -21.41
N GLU A 302 -8.70 -3.16 -21.40
CA GLU A 302 -7.62 -2.44 -22.11
C GLU A 302 -6.34 -2.26 -21.27
N GLY A 303 -6.26 -2.89 -20.09
CA GLY A 303 -5.07 -2.83 -19.22
C GLY A 303 -4.89 -1.51 -18.46
N VAL A 304 -5.86 -0.59 -18.56
CA VAL A 304 -5.84 0.72 -17.87
C VAL A 304 -6.33 0.56 -16.42
N ASN A 305 -5.65 1.17 -15.45
CA ASN A 305 -6.13 1.18 -14.07
C ASN A 305 -7.32 2.15 -13.94
N LEU A 306 -8.46 1.68 -13.43
CA LEU A 306 -9.71 2.44 -13.35
C LEU A 306 -10.15 2.58 -11.89
N LEU A 307 -10.56 3.79 -11.51
CA LEU A 307 -11.21 4.08 -10.23
C LEU A 307 -12.59 4.71 -10.49
N THR A 308 -13.65 3.99 -10.12
CA THR A 308 -15.01 4.51 -10.22
C THR A 308 -15.27 5.48 -9.07
N GLY A 309 -15.44 6.76 -9.37
CA GLY A 309 -15.66 7.80 -8.36
C GLY A 309 -15.79 9.19 -8.96
N ASP A 310 -16.30 10.13 -8.17
CA ASP A 310 -16.42 11.52 -8.58
C ASP A 310 -15.03 12.21 -8.50
N PRO A 311 -14.49 12.75 -9.61
CA PRO A 311 -13.20 13.43 -9.61
C PRO A 311 -13.17 14.74 -8.81
N THR A 312 -14.33 15.20 -8.32
CA THR A 312 -14.45 16.37 -7.44
C THR A 312 -14.41 16.01 -5.96
N ASP A 313 -14.44 14.72 -5.61
CA ASP A 313 -14.37 14.24 -4.23
C ASP A 313 -12.91 14.00 -3.80
N GLU A 314 -12.47 14.72 -2.76
CA GLU A 314 -11.12 14.59 -2.24
C GLU A 314 -10.81 13.20 -1.67
N GLU A 315 -11.80 12.46 -1.17
CA GLU A 315 -11.59 11.07 -0.71
C GLU A 315 -11.25 10.17 -1.90
N VAL A 316 -11.96 10.31 -3.01
CA VAL A 316 -11.67 9.58 -4.27
C VAL A 316 -10.28 9.95 -4.81
N LEU A 317 -9.89 11.23 -4.75
CA LEU A 317 -8.56 11.67 -5.19
C LEU A 317 -7.43 11.13 -4.29
N ARG A 318 -7.68 11.00 -2.98
CA ARG A 318 -6.75 10.34 -2.05
C ARG A 318 -6.62 8.85 -2.37
N ASP A 319 -7.73 8.20 -2.69
CA ASP A 319 -7.75 6.80 -3.14
C ASP A 319 -7.03 6.60 -4.47
N ALA A 320 -7.13 7.57 -5.39
CA ALA A 320 -6.39 7.62 -6.66
C ALA A 320 -4.90 7.99 -6.49
N ARG A 321 -4.44 8.23 -5.25
CA ARG A 321 -3.04 8.51 -4.90
C ARG A 321 -2.48 9.79 -5.51
N VAL A 322 -3.30 10.83 -5.66
CA VAL A 322 -2.87 12.17 -6.14
C VAL A 322 -1.72 12.76 -5.30
N GLY A 323 -1.60 12.40 -4.02
CA GLY A 323 -0.49 12.85 -3.17
C GLY A 323 0.90 12.34 -3.58
N THR A 324 1.00 11.27 -4.36
CA THR A 324 2.29 10.66 -4.78
C THR A 324 2.37 10.46 -6.29
N ALA A 325 1.46 11.06 -7.06
CA ALA A 325 1.43 11.00 -8.50
C ALA A 325 2.46 11.97 -9.11
N SER A 326 3.01 11.62 -10.27
CA SER A 326 3.92 12.47 -11.05
C SER A 326 3.23 13.68 -11.65
N GLY A 327 1.93 13.56 -11.91
CA GLY A 327 1.11 14.62 -12.47
C GLY A 327 -0.35 14.22 -12.60
N VAL A 328 -1.20 15.22 -12.78
CA VAL A 328 -2.64 15.06 -12.98
C VAL A 328 -3.01 15.65 -14.32
N VAL A 329 -3.76 14.88 -15.12
CA VAL A 329 -4.46 15.39 -16.29
C VAL A 329 -5.93 15.52 -15.95
N VAL A 330 -6.52 16.68 -16.21
CA VAL A 330 -7.96 16.89 -16.05
C VAL A 330 -8.57 17.14 -17.42
N GLY A 331 -9.57 16.35 -17.78
CA GLY A 331 -10.24 16.53 -19.05
C GLY A 331 -11.47 15.64 -19.17
N SER A 332 -12.62 16.29 -19.22
CA SER A 332 -13.87 15.65 -19.59
C SER A 332 -14.60 16.53 -20.62
N ASN A 333 -15.86 16.19 -20.89
CA ASN A 333 -16.72 17.01 -21.73
C ASN A 333 -17.44 18.13 -20.94
N ASP A 334 -17.14 18.29 -19.64
CA ASP A 334 -17.74 19.28 -18.73
C ASP A 334 -16.68 20.13 -18.02
N ASP A 335 -16.29 21.23 -18.66
CA ASP A 335 -15.29 22.18 -18.13
C ASP A 335 -15.64 22.72 -16.72
N ALA A 336 -16.91 22.76 -16.33
CA ALA A 336 -17.29 23.23 -15.00
C ALA A 336 -16.93 22.20 -13.91
N ARG A 337 -17.16 20.92 -14.17
CA ARG A 337 -16.72 19.82 -13.30
C ARG A 337 -15.20 19.70 -13.28
N ASP A 338 -14.55 19.87 -14.42
CA ASP A 338 -13.10 19.81 -14.53
C ASP A 338 -12.44 20.93 -13.68
N VAL A 339 -12.99 22.15 -13.70
CA VAL A 339 -12.53 23.23 -12.81
C VAL A 339 -12.66 22.85 -11.33
N LEU A 340 -13.76 22.19 -10.92
CA LEU A 340 -13.92 21.70 -9.55
C LEU A 340 -12.92 20.59 -9.22
N ALA A 341 -12.65 19.68 -10.15
CA ALA A 341 -11.65 18.62 -9.98
C ALA A 341 -10.24 19.19 -9.79
N VAL A 342 -9.89 20.28 -10.49
CA VAL A 342 -8.61 20.98 -10.28
C VAL A 342 -8.52 21.55 -8.85
N ILE A 343 -9.59 22.16 -8.34
CA ILE A 343 -9.62 22.67 -6.96
C ILE A 343 -9.46 21.53 -5.95
N ALA A 344 -10.23 20.46 -6.09
CA ALA A 344 -10.15 19.29 -5.21
C ALA A 344 -8.75 18.67 -5.24
N THR A 345 -8.13 18.61 -6.42
CA THR A 345 -6.75 18.14 -6.60
C THR A 345 -5.76 19.02 -5.83
N LYS A 346 -5.85 20.35 -5.96
CA LYS A 346 -4.97 21.27 -5.22
C LYS A 346 -5.19 21.24 -3.70
N ASN A 347 -6.38 20.90 -3.22
CA ASN A 347 -6.63 20.67 -1.79
C ASN A 347 -5.95 19.40 -1.29
N VAL A 348 -5.84 18.36 -2.12
CA VAL A 348 -5.17 17.10 -1.78
C VAL A 348 -3.65 17.22 -1.90
N ASN A 349 -3.16 17.82 -2.98
CA ASN A 349 -1.74 18.04 -3.24
C ASN A 349 -1.53 19.42 -3.91
N PRO A 350 -1.13 20.46 -3.14
CA PRO A 350 -0.94 21.81 -3.68
C PRO A 350 0.16 21.93 -4.75
N ASP A 351 1.19 21.07 -4.64
CA ASP A 351 2.42 21.17 -5.44
C ASP A 351 2.39 20.27 -6.69
N ILE A 352 1.34 19.45 -6.88
CA ILE A 352 1.25 18.57 -8.05
C ILE A 352 1.06 19.39 -9.32
N ARG A 353 1.75 18.96 -10.40
CA ARG A 353 1.56 19.51 -11.74
C ARG A 353 0.22 19.05 -12.32
N ILE A 354 -0.61 20.01 -12.70
CA ILE A 354 -1.93 19.79 -13.29
C ILE A 354 -1.95 20.30 -14.73
N VAL A 355 -2.25 19.41 -15.68
CA VAL A 355 -2.48 19.74 -17.09
C VAL A 355 -3.97 19.59 -17.37
N ALA A 356 -4.65 20.69 -17.71
CA ALA A 356 -6.09 20.68 -17.99
C ALA A 356 -6.37 20.80 -19.49
N ALA A 357 -7.30 19.99 -20.00
CA ALA A 357 -7.85 20.11 -21.34
C ALA A 357 -9.16 20.91 -21.28
N ALA A 358 -9.14 22.16 -21.76
CA ALA A 358 -10.32 23.01 -21.82
C ALA A 358 -11.09 22.80 -23.13
N THR A 359 -12.39 22.56 -23.04
CA THR A 359 -13.28 22.42 -24.19
C THR A 359 -13.62 23.78 -24.82
N ASP A 360 -13.92 24.80 -24.01
CA ASP A 360 -14.21 26.16 -24.48
C ASP A 360 -13.05 27.12 -24.19
N GLN A 361 -12.66 27.90 -25.21
CA GLN A 361 -11.63 28.93 -25.09
C GLN A 361 -11.94 29.96 -23.99
N LYS A 362 -13.22 30.19 -23.68
CA LYS A 362 -13.68 31.09 -22.61
C LYS A 362 -13.40 30.55 -21.20
N HIS A 363 -13.05 29.29 -21.04
CA HIS A 363 -12.83 28.66 -19.74
C HIS A 363 -11.35 28.51 -19.41
N VAL A 364 -10.45 28.76 -20.36
CA VAL A 364 -8.98 28.67 -20.18
C VAL A 364 -8.49 29.49 -18.98
N GLU A 365 -8.92 30.75 -18.84
CA GLU A 365 -8.49 31.58 -17.71
C GLU A 365 -9.08 31.11 -16.38
N LYS A 366 -10.24 30.44 -16.38
CA LYS A 366 -10.84 29.89 -15.16
C LYS A 366 -10.02 28.73 -14.62
N PHE A 367 -9.55 27.84 -15.50
CA PHE A 367 -8.64 26.74 -15.12
C PHE A 367 -7.35 27.26 -14.50
N ARG A 368 -6.69 28.25 -15.13
CA ARG A 368 -5.48 28.86 -14.57
C ARG A 368 -5.74 29.52 -13.22
N ALA A 369 -6.88 30.22 -13.09
CA ALA A 369 -7.23 30.91 -11.85
C ALA A 369 -7.43 29.96 -10.65
N VAL A 370 -7.80 28.71 -10.89
CA VAL A 370 -7.98 27.70 -9.82
C VAL A 370 -6.74 26.82 -9.60
N GLY A 371 -5.65 27.08 -10.32
CA GLY A 371 -4.36 26.43 -10.09
C GLY A 371 -3.97 25.35 -11.10
N ALA A 372 -4.60 25.26 -12.27
CA ALA A 372 -4.04 24.46 -13.36
C ALA A 372 -2.73 25.08 -13.86
N ASP A 373 -1.64 24.30 -13.85
CA ASP A 373 -0.31 24.76 -14.24
C ASP A 373 -0.21 24.96 -15.76
N GLU A 374 -0.88 24.08 -16.52
CA GLU A 374 -0.95 24.15 -17.97
C GLU A 374 -2.39 23.92 -18.44
N VAL A 375 -2.84 24.70 -19.42
CA VAL A 375 -4.19 24.59 -19.98
C VAL A 375 -4.13 24.57 -21.49
N ILE A 376 -4.57 23.45 -22.06
CA ILE A 376 -4.57 23.19 -23.50
C ILE A 376 -6.02 23.28 -24.00
N ASN A 377 -6.26 23.96 -25.13
CA ASN A 377 -7.55 23.94 -25.80
C ASN A 377 -7.39 23.26 -27.18
N PRO A 378 -7.66 21.94 -27.28
CA PRO A 378 -7.44 21.19 -28.51
C PRO A 378 -8.27 21.69 -29.69
N ARG A 379 -9.51 22.16 -29.45
CA ARG A 379 -10.40 22.67 -30.50
C ARG A 379 -9.85 23.91 -31.19
N SER A 380 -9.24 24.82 -30.42
CA SER A 380 -8.64 26.05 -30.96
C SER A 380 -7.36 25.77 -31.74
N ILE A 381 -6.56 24.80 -31.28
CA ILE A 381 -5.37 24.31 -32.00
C ILE A 381 -5.80 23.67 -33.32
N GLY A 382 -6.74 22.71 -33.27
CA GLY A 382 -7.27 22.04 -34.46
C GLY A 382 -7.88 23.02 -35.46
N GLY A 383 -8.68 23.98 -34.99
CA GLY A 383 -9.26 25.03 -35.85
C GLY A 383 -8.19 25.90 -36.53
N ARG A 384 -7.10 26.24 -35.83
CA ARG A 384 -5.99 26.99 -36.41
C ARG A 384 -5.23 26.17 -37.46
N LEU A 385 -4.98 24.88 -37.19
CA LEU A 385 -4.31 23.98 -38.14
C LEU A 385 -5.15 23.80 -39.41
N LEU A 386 -6.46 23.57 -39.28
CA LEU A 386 -7.38 23.48 -40.43
C LEU A 386 -7.36 24.77 -41.28
N GLY A 387 -7.41 25.93 -40.63
CA GLY A 387 -7.33 27.22 -41.31
C GLY A 387 -6.00 27.41 -42.05
N GLN A 388 -4.88 27.03 -41.44
CA GLN A 388 -3.55 27.11 -42.07
C GLN A 388 -3.41 26.15 -43.26
N SER A 389 -3.98 24.95 -43.16
CA SER A 389 -4.01 23.96 -44.24
C SER A 389 -4.80 24.45 -45.45
N VAL A 390 -5.97 25.07 -45.25
CA VAL A 390 -6.76 25.66 -46.35
C VAL A 390 -6.07 26.88 -46.98
N LEU A 391 -5.38 27.68 -46.17
CA LEU A 391 -4.68 28.88 -46.63
C LEU A 391 -3.33 28.59 -47.30
N GLY A 392 -2.90 27.33 -47.39
CA GLY A 392 -1.61 26.94 -47.97
C GLY A 392 -0.41 27.52 -47.24
N ARG A 393 -0.56 27.83 -45.94
CA ARG A 393 0.44 28.53 -45.11
C ARG A 393 1.03 27.65 -43.99
N GLY A 394 0.84 26.34 -44.05
CA GLY A 394 1.29 25.42 -43.01
C GLY A 394 2.50 24.58 -43.42
N GLN A 395 3.60 24.71 -42.68
CA GLN A 395 4.56 23.63 -42.40
C GLN A 395 3.83 22.52 -41.61
N THR A 396 2.85 21.85 -42.21
CA THR A 396 2.10 20.79 -41.55
C THR A 396 2.99 19.55 -41.33
N ASP A 397 3.99 19.35 -42.17
CA ASP A 397 4.94 18.24 -42.05
C ASP A 397 5.77 18.30 -40.76
N SER A 398 6.31 19.46 -40.37
CA SER A 398 7.29 19.50 -39.25
C SER A 398 6.69 19.19 -37.87
N LEU A 399 5.40 19.42 -37.66
CA LEU A 399 4.72 19.09 -36.39
C LEU A 399 4.20 17.64 -36.37
N LEU A 400 3.89 17.05 -37.53
CA LEU A 400 3.48 15.65 -37.65
C LEU A 400 4.67 14.69 -37.66
N THR A 401 5.85 15.14 -38.13
CA THR A 401 7.06 14.28 -38.16
C THR A 401 7.62 14.01 -36.75
N GLY A 402 7.29 14.83 -35.75
CA GLY A 402 7.63 14.54 -34.34
C GLY A 402 6.74 13.49 -33.66
N ILE A 403 5.66 13.08 -34.34
CA ILE A 403 4.65 12.09 -33.89
C ILE A 403 4.83 10.76 -34.64
N GLY A 404 5.74 10.69 -35.62
CA GLY A 404 6.06 9.49 -36.38
C GLY A 404 7.23 8.74 -35.75
N THR A 405 6.94 7.57 -35.17
CA THR A 405 7.93 6.56 -34.79
C THR A 405 8.86 6.22 -35.95
N ASP A 406 10.15 6.09 -35.61
CA ASP A 406 11.21 5.41 -36.34
C ASP A 406 10.74 4.01 -36.78
N ASP A 407 10.21 3.90 -37.99
CA ASP A 407 10.00 2.61 -38.64
C ASP A 407 10.92 2.55 -39.86
N GLY A 408 12.08 1.93 -39.63
CA GLY A 408 13.10 1.71 -40.62
C GLY A 408 12.60 0.75 -41.70
N THR A 409 12.27 1.29 -42.86
CA THR A 409 12.39 0.55 -44.13
C THR A 409 12.98 1.45 -45.20
N ASP A 410 14.26 1.20 -45.46
CA ASP A 410 15.07 1.70 -46.56
C ASP A 410 14.46 1.25 -47.91
N PRO A 411 14.11 2.15 -48.85
CA PRO A 411 13.72 1.74 -50.18
C PRO A 411 15.00 1.49 -50.98
N ALA A 412 15.45 0.24 -51.02
CA ALA A 412 16.49 -0.18 -51.94
C ALA A 412 16.02 -0.01 -53.39
N ASP A 413 16.87 0.70 -54.13
CA ASP A 413 16.73 1.10 -55.52
C ASP A 413 16.32 -0.02 -56.48
N SER A 414 15.41 0.35 -57.38
CA SER A 414 15.22 -0.31 -58.66
C SER A 414 16.28 0.15 -59.66
N GLU A 415 17.25 -0.71 -59.96
CA GLU A 415 17.84 -0.92 -61.30
C GLU A 415 18.31 -2.38 -61.47
#